data_AF-X1LVK7-F1
#
_entry.id   AF-X1LVK7-F1
#
_cell.length_a   1.000
_cell.length_b   1.000
_cell.length_c   1.000
_cell.angle_alpha   90.00
_cell.angle_beta   90.00
_cell.angle_gamma   90.00
#
_symmetry.space_group_name_H-M   'P 1'
#
loop_
_entity.id
_entity.type
_entity.pdbx_description
1 polymer ?
#
loop_
_entity_poly.entity_id
_entity_poly.type
_entity_poly.pdbx_seq_one_letter_code
_entity_poly.pdbx_strand_id
1 'polypeptide(L)'
;EIPHTMDELFALTIELAQRCGYREDTYIRPMAYKSSEQVGVRLHNLEASFLLFAIPFGPYLDITKGAKCCVCSWRRIDSSMIPPES
;
A
#
# COMPACT_ATOMS: atom_id res chain seq x y z
N GLU A 1 3.72 15.83 1.53
CA GLU A 1 4.80 15.19 0.78
C GLU A 1 5.23 13.93 1.52
N ILE A 2 5.62 12.87 0.84
CA ILE A 2 6.16 11.67 1.51
C ILE A 2 7.61 11.98 1.85
N PRO A 3 8.07 11.77 3.10
CA PRO A 3 9.41 12.17 3.54
C PRO A 3 10.52 11.21 3.07
N HIS A 4 10.38 10.62 1.88
CA HIS A 4 11.35 9.69 1.30
C HIS A 4 11.40 9.86 -0.22
N THR A 5 12.61 9.74 -0.78
CA THR A 5 12.77 9.62 -2.23
C THR A 5 12.39 8.21 -2.70
N MET A 6 12.12 8.06 -4.00
CA MET A 6 11.85 6.73 -4.57
C MET A 6 13.00 5.74 -4.33
N ASP A 7 14.24 6.20 -4.47
CA ASP A 7 15.44 5.36 -4.26
C ASP A 7 15.56 4.89 -2.81
N GLU A 8 15.24 5.76 -1.85
CA GLU A 8 15.19 5.40 -0.42
C GLU A 8 14.12 4.33 -0.15
N LEU A 9 12.94 4.45 -0.75
CA LEU A 9 11.87 3.46 -0.58
C LEU A 9 12.27 2.08 -1.12
N PHE A 10 12.98 2.04 -2.26
CA PHE A 10 13.52 0.79 -2.79
C PHE A 10 14.58 0.19 -1.86
N ALA A 11 15.52 1.01 -1.39
CA ALA A 11 16.57 0.58 -0.47
C ALA A 11 15.99 -0.01 0.83
N LEU A 12 15.03 0.70 1.45
CA LEU A 12 14.34 0.24 2.67
C LEU A 12 13.58 -1.06 2.44
N THR A 13 12.97 -1.23 1.27
CA THR A 13 12.25 -2.47 0.89
C THR A 13 13.20 -3.67 0.82
N ILE A 14 14.36 -3.50 0.19
CA ILE A 14 15.38 -4.55 0.09
C ILE A 14 15.96 -4.87 1.47
N GLU A 15 16.30 -3.85 2.24
CA GLU A 15 16.85 -3.99 3.59
C GLU A 15 15.88 -4.75 4.51
N LEU A 16 14.59 -4.41 4.48
CA LEU A 16 13.57 -5.11 5.26
C LEU A 16 13.50 -6.59 4.86
N ALA A 17 13.43 -6.89 3.56
CA ALA A 17 13.36 -8.27 3.07
C ALA A 17 14.58 -9.10 3.53
N GLN A 18 15.78 -8.51 3.47
CA GLN A 18 17.01 -9.14 3.94
C GLN A 18 17.00 -9.39 5.46
N ARG A 19 16.53 -8.42 6.24
CA ARG A 19 16.47 -8.53 7.72
C ARG A 19 15.44 -9.55 8.17
N CYS A 20 14.31 -9.66 7.49
CA CYS A 20 13.29 -10.66 7.79
C CYS A 20 13.80 -12.09 7.54
N GLY A 21 14.67 -12.29 6.54
CA GLY A 21 15.31 -13.58 6.29
C GLY A 21 14.35 -14.70 5.85
N TYR A 22 13.14 -14.36 5.41
CA TYR A 22 12.18 -15.33 4.91
C TYR A 22 12.74 -16.06 3.69
N ARG A 23 12.51 -17.38 3.63
CA ARG A 23 12.92 -18.26 2.53
C ARG A 23 11.71 -18.85 1.80
N GLU A 24 10.63 -18.08 1.79
CA GLU A 24 9.35 -18.42 1.23
C GLU A 24 8.71 -17.17 0.61
N ASP A 25 7.63 -17.37 -0.13
CA ASP A 25 6.89 -16.27 -0.76
C ASP A 25 6.44 -15.26 0.31
N THR A 26 6.76 -13.99 0.07
CA THR A 26 6.61 -12.91 1.05
C THR A 26 5.80 -11.78 0.45
N TYR A 27 4.86 -11.28 1.22
CA TYR A 27 4.11 -10.08 0.90
C TYR A 27 4.71 -8.87 1.61
N ILE A 28 5.04 -7.82 0.85
CA ILE A 28 5.57 -6.55 1.38
C ILE A 28 4.53 -5.45 1.17
N ARG A 29 4.28 -4.66 2.23
CA ARG A 29 3.27 -3.59 2.23
C ARG A 29 3.90 -2.23 2.58
N PRO A 30 4.29 -1.42 1.58
CA PRO A 30 4.59 -0.02 1.78
C PRO A 30 3.27 0.78 1.94
N MET A 31 3.21 1.68 2.92
CA MET A 31 2.07 2.57 3.15
C MET A 31 2.54 3.97 3.52
N ALA A 32 2.06 4.97 2.78
CA ALA A 32 2.19 6.38 3.16
C ALA A 32 0.84 6.86 3.68
N TYR A 33 0.84 7.56 4.82
CA TYR A 33 -0.37 8.08 5.44
C TYR A 33 -0.13 9.46 6.05
N LYS A 34 -1.21 10.23 6.24
CA LYS A 34 -1.16 11.50 6.98
C LYS A 34 -1.08 11.21 8.47
N SER A 35 -0.02 11.66 9.11
CA SER A 35 0.29 11.35 10.51
C SER A 35 -0.03 12.48 11.48
N SER A 36 -0.40 13.66 10.97
CA SER A 36 -0.86 14.76 11.82
C SER A 36 -2.09 14.38 12.65
N GLU A 37 -2.01 14.60 13.96
CA GLU A 37 -3.13 14.43 14.91
C GLU A 37 -4.12 15.61 14.84
N GLN A 38 -4.62 15.92 13.64
CA GLN A 38 -5.53 17.04 13.41
C GLN A 38 -6.86 16.55 12.85
N VAL A 39 -7.96 16.94 13.49
CA VAL A 39 -9.32 16.70 12.99
C VAL A 39 -9.74 17.91 12.15
N GLY A 40 -9.72 17.75 10.82
CA GLY A 40 -10.18 18.80 9.90
C GLY A 40 -10.10 18.38 8.43
N VAL A 41 -10.96 18.96 7.59
CA VAL A 41 -11.02 18.66 6.13
C VAL A 41 -9.89 19.36 5.35
N ARG A 42 -9.00 20.08 6.03
CA ARG A 42 -7.90 20.82 5.40
C ARG A 42 -6.73 19.87 5.16
N LEU A 43 -6.46 19.56 3.89
CA LEU A 43 -5.40 18.64 3.47
C LEU A 43 -4.01 19.29 3.32
N HIS A 44 -3.89 20.58 3.60
CA HIS A 44 -2.64 21.34 3.49
C HIS A 44 -1.86 21.32 4.81
N ASN A 45 -0.52 21.32 4.74
CA ASN A 45 0.39 21.32 5.89
C ASN A 45 0.25 20.13 6.85
N LEU A 46 -0.25 19.00 6.34
CA LEU A 46 -0.29 17.74 7.08
C LEU A 46 1.03 16.98 6.91
N GLU A 47 1.60 16.59 8.04
CA GLU A 47 2.69 15.62 8.13
C GLU A 47 2.28 14.30 7.50
N ALA A 48 3.25 13.64 6.86
CA ALA A 48 3.07 12.30 6.35
C ALA A 48 4.15 11.40 6.93
N SER A 49 3.77 10.16 7.18
CA SER A 49 4.70 9.13 7.64
C SER A 49 4.58 7.90 6.75
N PHE A 50 5.63 7.09 6.79
CA PHE A 50 5.77 5.88 6.01
C PHE A 50 5.84 4.67 6.93
N LEU A 51 5.10 3.61 6.59
CA LEU A 51 5.13 2.32 7.24
C LEU A 51 5.44 1.25 6.20
N LEU A 52 6.37 0.37 6.53
CA LEU A 52 6.77 -0.75 5.70
C LEU A 52 6.86 -2.01 6.55
N PHE A 53 6.16 -3.06 6.15
CA PHE A 53 6.23 -4.36 6.80
C PHE A 53 6.19 -5.50 5.78
N ALA A 54 6.71 -6.65 6.20
CA ALA A 54 6.78 -7.87 5.40
C ALA A 54 6.28 -9.06 6.21
N ILE A 55 5.44 -9.89 5.60
CA ILE A 55 4.92 -11.12 6.20
C ILE A 55 5.06 -12.28 5.22
N PRO A 56 5.37 -13.51 5.69
CA PRO A 56 5.24 -14.69 4.86
C PRO A 56 3.81 -14.81 4.35
N PHE A 57 3.65 -15.03 3.05
CA PHE A 57 2.34 -15.06 2.43
C PHE A 57 2.32 -16.00 1.24
N GLY A 58 1.68 -17.16 1.45
CA GLY A 58 1.43 -18.15 0.41
C GLY A 58 0.38 -17.68 -0.61
N PRO A 59 -0.10 -18.59 -1.48
CA PRO A 59 -1.02 -18.23 -2.56
C PRO A 59 -2.31 -17.58 -2.04
N TYR A 60 -2.56 -16.32 -2.45
CA TYR A 60 -3.74 -15.52 -2.06
C TYR A 60 -5.06 -16.16 -2.48
N LEU A 61 -5.06 -16.86 -3.62
CA LEU A 61 -6.18 -17.61 -4.16
C LEU A 61 -5.68 -19.00 -4.54
N ASP A 62 -6.47 -20.02 -4.24
CA ASP A 62 -6.20 -21.38 -4.68
C ASP A 62 -6.44 -21.48 -6.20
N ILE A 63 -5.38 -21.23 -6.97
CA ILE A 63 -5.38 -21.30 -8.44
C ILE A 63 -5.79 -22.68 -8.97
N THR A 64 -5.72 -23.73 -8.14
CA THR A 64 -6.08 -25.09 -8.55
C THR A 64 -7.58 -25.35 -8.46
N LYS A 65 -8.30 -24.64 -7.59
CA LYS A 65 -9.76 -24.79 -7.40
C LYS A 65 -10.60 -23.79 -8.19
N GLY A 66 -9.96 -22.77 -8.78
CA GLY A 66 -10.65 -21.66 -9.45
C GLY A 66 -11.47 -20.80 -8.47
N ALA A 67 -11.87 -19.61 -8.91
CA ALA A 67 -12.70 -18.70 -8.11
C ALA A 67 -14.11 -18.59 -8.70
N LYS A 68 -15.14 -18.71 -7.85
CA LYS A 68 -16.51 -18.35 -8.22
C LYS A 68 -16.70 -16.86 -7.99
N CYS A 69 -16.89 -16.10 -9.05
CA CYS A 69 -17.08 -14.65 -9.01
C CYS A 69 -18.53 -14.28 -9.36
N CYS A 70 -18.97 -13.08 -8.96
CA CYS A 70 -20.24 -12.50 -9.37
C CYS A 70 -20.07 -11.02 -9.75
N VAL A 71 -21.06 -10.45 -10.42
CA VAL A 71 -21.11 -9.00 -10.67
C VAL A 71 -21.62 -8.31 -9.42
N CYS A 72 -20.80 -7.46 -8.80
CA CYS A 72 -21.23 -6.63 -7.67
C CYS A 72 -22.02 -5.42 -8.15
N SER A 73 -22.97 -4.95 -7.34
CA SER A 73 -23.70 -3.69 -7.60
C SER A 73 -22.85 -2.44 -7.38
N TRP A 74 -21.74 -2.56 -6.64
CA TRP A 74 -20.75 -1.49 -6.47
C TRP A 74 -20.11 -1.15 -7.82
N ARG A 75 -20.20 0.11 -8.23
CA ARG A 75 -19.51 0.60 -9.41
C ARG A 75 -18.08 0.95 -9.05
N ARG A 76 -17.15 0.56 -9.92
CA ARG A 76 -15.77 1.05 -9.86
C ARG A 76 -15.82 2.58 -9.93
N ILE A 77 -15.06 3.24 -9.07
CA ILE A 77 -14.92 4.70 -9.09
C ILE A 77 -14.35 5.09 -10.46
N ASP A 78 -15.04 6.01 -11.15
CA ASP A 78 -14.59 6.55 -12.43
C ASP A 78 -13.36 7.44 -12.23
N SER A 79 -12.41 7.41 -13.17
CA SER A 79 -11.18 8.21 -13.09
C SER A 79 -11.44 9.72 -13.06
N SER A 80 -12.63 10.17 -13.45
CA SER A 80 -13.06 11.57 -13.41
C SER A 80 -13.69 12.01 -12.07
N MET A 81 -13.85 11.11 -11.09
CA MET A 81 -14.75 11.31 -9.94
C MET A 81 -14.05 11.62 -8.60
N ILE A 82 -12.72 11.76 -8.57
CA ILE A 82 -11.89 12.19 -7.40
C ILE A 82 -10.92 13.26 -7.96
N PRO A 83 -10.64 14.39 -7.26
CA PRO A 83 -10.36 15.68 -7.90
C PRO A 83 -9.24 15.62 -8.94
N PRO A 84 -9.38 16.40 -10.03
CA PRO A 84 -8.41 16.40 -11.12
C PRO A 84 -7.01 16.70 -10.58
N GLU A 85 -6.05 15.93 -11.08
CA GLU A 85 -4.62 16.17 -10.88
C GLU A 85 -4.32 17.66 -11.15
N SER A 86 -3.76 18.34 -10.15
CA SER A 86 -3.10 19.64 -10.29
C SER A 86 -1.62 19.46 -10.03
#